data_AF-A0A3R6FL19-F1
#
_entry.id   AF-A0A3R6FL19-F1
#
_cell.length_a   1.000
_cell.length_b   1.000
_cell.length_c   1.000
_cell.angle_alpha   90.00
_cell.angle_beta   90.00
_cell.angle_gamma   90.00
#
_symmetry.space_group_name_H-M   'P 1'
#
loop_
_entity.id
_entity.type
_entity.pdbx_description
1 polymer ?
#
loop_
_entity_poly.entity_id
_entity_poly.type
_entity_poly.pdbx_seq_one_letter_code
_entity_poly.pdbx_strand_id
1 'polypeptide(L)'
;MNSDIYIFGKLGSYYSQCPDDFTSEIFMKMGEWDTSADTYISIHRKGELMYYGYVRKLEADRYIGFCSILNGLMVTDLNVLFEIFDSMLNHLAVGGEILKYSDSGEIVTNTQLLVFGKPVLNQVRALLKDVLSGLSDNLRRLPPESYGISVSESKQFDLHVDDMPQIVSASWNYCYTFIAKNSGTPAPDSYQGVIQRLHKERKELEVTNSNLLEQVLNLKKEKKQQGIVFTVSAAAIICFFILLGVMQSLDTTQGNLALSQEILRNTQKELEQTSNNFEKIKKQNGEMQSSFLSQMSEKDRQIISLQQQNEQLTTDMEILKTELRQSEMDNYNTKKDLSRYKNELKQAETENYNLRRDLNHYKNELQRAETDIKNSRDKISQDTWSQSQSTTYTSSNISKAIVIINTPMRTEPRHTASIKANIPKEASIEVFNNEYKNGYYKIKYRRIIGYVAKVFINFK
;
A
#
# COMPACT_ATOMS: atom_id res chain seq x y z
N MET A 1 -78.56 9.17 -49.16
CA MET A 1 -78.42 10.47 -49.87
C MET A 1 -77.50 10.27 -51.08
N ASN A 2 -77.62 11.05 -52.16
CA ASN A 2 -76.54 11.10 -53.16
C ASN A 2 -75.62 12.28 -52.83
N SER A 3 -74.43 11.97 -52.35
CA SER A 3 -73.45 12.95 -51.90
C SER A 3 -72.03 12.46 -52.17
N ASP A 4 -71.13 13.37 -52.52
CA ASP A 4 -69.71 13.06 -52.74
C ASP A 4 -68.83 13.88 -51.83
N ILE A 5 -67.83 13.20 -51.25
CA ILE A 5 -66.95 13.75 -50.22
C ILE A 5 -65.56 13.93 -50.80
N TYR A 6 -65.02 15.13 -50.61
CA TYR A 6 -63.67 15.53 -50.98
C TYR A 6 -62.91 16.02 -49.75
N ILE A 7 -61.61 15.77 -49.73
CA ILE A 7 -60.69 16.39 -48.76
C ILE A 7 -59.66 17.16 -49.57
N PHE A 8 -59.48 18.44 -49.24
CA PHE A 8 -58.63 19.37 -50.00
C PHE A 8 -57.73 20.16 -49.04
N GLY A 9 -56.64 20.72 -49.54
CA GLY A 9 -55.75 21.51 -48.68
C GLY A 9 -54.41 21.86 -49.29
N LYS A 10 -53.86 22.95 -48.74
CA LYS A 10 -52.50 23.42 -48.94
C LYS A 10 -51.73 23.10 -47.67
N LEU A 11 -51.16 21.89 -47.59
CA LEU A 11 -50.42 21.40 -46.41
C LEU A 11 -48.92 21.74 -46.45
N GLY A 12 -48.45 22.26 -47.57
CA GLY A 12 -47.09 22.69 -47.84
C GLY A 12 -47.09 23.78 -48.92
N SER A 13 -46.10 23.79 -49.81
CA SER A 13 -45.98 24.80 -50.87
C SER A 13 -47.03 24.70 -51.99
N TYR A 14 -47.81 23.63 -52.03
CA TYR A 14 -48.74 23.33 -53.12
C TYR A 14 -50.12 22.91 -52.59
N TYR A 15 -51.16 23.22 -53.36
CA TYR A 15 -52.50 22.69 -53.18
C TYR A 15 -52.57 21.20 -53.54
N SER A 16 -53.48 20.46 -52.92
CA SER A 16 -53.83 19.07 -53.26
C SER A 16 -55.29 18.76 -52.89
N GLN A 17 -55.89 17.77 -53.54
CA GLN A 17 -57.21 17.23 -53.17
C GLN A 17 -57.30 15.70 -53.31
N CYS A 18 -58.33 15.11 -52.71
CA CYS A 18 -58.68 13.70 -52.81
C CYS A 18 -60.22 13.53 -52.86
N PRO A 19 -60.81 13.06 -53.99
CA PRO A 19 -60.18 12.74 -55.30
C PRO A 19 -59.51 13.94 -55.96
N ASP A 20 -58.80 13.70 -57.05
CA ASP A 20 -58.09 14.73 -57.84
C ASP A 20 -58.73 14.85 -59.22
N ASP A 21 -59.39 15.99 -59.48
CA ASP A 21 -60.22 16.25 -60.66
C ASP A 21 -60.53 17.75 -60.84
N PHE A 22 -61.56 18.06 -61.62
CA PHE A 22 -61.95 19.42 -62.03
C PHE A 22 -62.59 20.28 -60.92
N THR A 23 -62.82 19.77 -59.70
CA THR A 23 -63.36 20.60 -58.60
C THR A 23 -62.34 21.54 -57.96
N SER A 24 -61.07 21.42 -58.32
CA SER A 24 -59.93 22.15 -57.72
C SER A 24 -60.09 23.66 -57.72
N GLU A 25 -60.60 24.27 -58.79
CA GLU A 25 -60.88 25.73 -58.84
C GLU A 25 -61.89 26.17 -57.77
N ILE A 26 -62.92 25.36 -57.48
CA ILE A 26 -63.92 25.64 -56.46
C ILE A 26 -63.26 25.57 -55.08
N PHE A 27 -62.51 24.50 -54.81
CA PHE A 27 -61.93 24.24 -53.50
C PHE A 27 -60.73 25.12 -53.15
N MET A 28 -59.93 25.55 -54.13
CA MET A 28 -58.93 26.60 -53.93
C MET A 28 -59.61 27.90 -53.53
N LYS A 29 -60.64 28.34 -54.28
CA LYS A 29 -61.42 29.54 -53.93
C LYS A 29 -62.13 29.42 -52.57
N MET A 30 -62.54 28.22 -52.17
CA MET A 30 -63.06 27.98 -50.81
C MET A 30 -61.98 28.13 -49.76
N GLY A 31 -60.79 27.55 -49.95
CA GLY A 31 -59.70 27.54 -48.96
C GLY A 31 -58.94 28.85 -48.81
N GLU A 32 -58.93 29.68 -49.86
CA GLU A 32 -58.19 30.94 -49.95
C GLU A 32 -59.05 32.17 -49.58
N TRP A 33 -60.09 31.98 -48.76
CA TRP A 33 -60.86 33.11 -48.22
C TRP A 33 -60.02 33.96 -47.26
N ASP A 34 -59.86 35.24 -47.60
CA ASP A 34 -59.27 36.23 -46.71
C ASP A 34 -60.22 36.52 -45.54
N THR A 35 -59.78 36.12 -44.35
CA THR A 35 -60.54 36.18 -43.09
C THR A 35 -59.58 35.94 -41.93
N SER A 36 -59.83 36.59 -40.79
CA SER A 36 -59.16 36.32 -39.52
C SER A 36 -59.67 35.06 -38.82
N ALA A 37 -60.72 34.42 -39.32
CA ALA A 37 -61.29 33.22 -38.73
C ALA A 37 -60.43 31.98 -39.04
N ASP A 38 -59.97 31.32 -37.98
CA ASP A 38 -59.29 30.02 -38.01
C ASP A 38 -60.11 28.90 -38.66
N THR A 39 -61.44 29.00 -38.65
CA THR A 39 -62.35 27.94 -39.07
C THR A 39 -63.61 28.56 -39.69
N TYR A 40 -64.04 28.02 -40.82
CA TYR A 40 -65.21 28.50 -41.54
C TYR A 40 -65.80 27.44 -42.45
N ILE A 41 -67.03 27.67 -42.92
CA ILE A 41 -67.63 26.92 -44.04
C ILE A 41 -67.84 27.91 -45.19
N SER A 42 -67.36 27.53 -46.38
CA SER A 42 -67.71 28.16 -47.65
C SER A 42 -68.72 27.29 -48.37
N ILE A 43 -69.88 27.86 -48.71
CA ILE A 43 -70.95 27.21 -49.46
C ILE A 43 -70.97 27.77 -50.88
N HIS A 44 -70.99 26.90 -51.88
CA HIS A 44 -71.15 27.26 -53.29
C HIS A 44 -72.32 26.49 -53.91
N ARG A 45 -73.18 27.17 -54.69
CA ARG A 45 -74.24 26.55 -55.49
C ARG A 45 -73.86 26.53 -56.97
N LYS A 46 -74.14 25.41 -57.64
CA LYS A 46 -74.00 25.25 -59.10
C LYS A 46 -75.13 24.37 -59.64
N GLY A 47 -76.24 24.97 -60.07
CA GLY A 47 -77.45 24.24 -60.43
C GLY A 47 -78.07 23.57 -59.20
N GLU A 48 -78.28 22.26 -59.30
CA GLU A 48 -78.78 21.42 -58.20
C GLU A 48 -77.68 20.94 -57.23
N LEU A 49 -76.41 21.30 -57.48
CA LEU A 49 -75.29 20.90 -56.61
C LEU A 49 -74.98 21.99 -55.57
N MET A 50 -75.03 21.59 -54.30
CA MET A 50 -74.65 22.41 -53.14
C MET A 50 -73.35 21.86 -52.55
N TYR A 51 -72.28 22.66 -52.63
CA TYR A 51 -70.95 22.33 -52.14
C TYR A 51 -70.76 22.95 -50.75
N TYR A 52 -70.61 22.12 -49.71
CA TYR A 52 -70.36 22.56 -48.33
C TYR A 52 -68.90 22.32 -47.97
N GLY A 53 -68.03 23.30 -48.24
CA GLY A 53 -66.60 23.24 -47.96
C GLY A 53 -66.24 23.83 -46.60
N TYR A 54 -66.08 22.99 -45.58
CA TYR A 54 -65.41 23.37 -44.34
C TYR A 54 -63.93 23.61 -44.60
N VAL A 55 -63.34 24.61 -43.95
CA VAL A 55 -61.91 24.90 -43.98
C VAL A 55 -61.40 25.22 -42.56
N ARG A 56 -60.29 24.60 -42.19
CA ARG A 56 -59.47 24.94 -41.02
C ARG A 56 -58.15 25.56 -41.51
N LYS A 57 -57.87 26.79 -41.08
CA LYS A 57 -56.55 27.41 -41.23
C LYS A 57 -55.58 26.80 -40.21
N LEU A 58 -54.33 26.63 -40.63
CA LEU A 58 -53.23 25.96 -39.92
C LEU A 58 -52.00 26.89 -39.90
N GLU A 59 -50.83 26.38 -39.51
CA GLU A 59 -49.61 27.18 -39.44
C GLU A 59 -49.13 27.69 -40.81
N ALA A 60 -48.54 28.89 -40.84
CA ALA A 60 -47.81 29.42 -42.01
C ALA A 60 -48.58 29.36 -43.35
N ASP A 61 -49.80 29.92 -43.39
CA ASP A 61 -50.65 30.02 -44.59
C ASP A 61 -51.01 28.66 -45.23
N ARG A 62 -51.11 27.63 -44.37
CA ARG A 62 -51.62 26.30 -44.69
C ARG A 62 -53.09 26.17 -44.30
N TYR A 63 -53.78 25.28 -44.97
CA TYR A 63 -55.15 24.91 -44.61
C TYR A 63 -55.48 23.47 -45.01
N ILE A 64 -56.45 22.90 -44.32
CA ILE A 64 -57.13 21.67 -44.73
C ILE A 64 -58.65 21.92 -44.74
N GLY A 65 -59.34 21.28 -45.66
CA GLY A 65 -60.78 21.39 -45.81
C GLY A 65 -61.45 20.09 -46.20
N PHE A 66 -62.74 20.00 -45.87
CA PHE A 66 -63.61 18.89 -46.20
C PHE A 66 -64.78 19.46 -47.00
N CYS A 67 -65.06 18.93 -48.19
CA CYS A 67 -66.26 19.31 -48.94
C CYS A 67 -67.25 18.15 -49.03
N SER A 68 -68.50 18.41 -48.67
CA SER A 68 -69.63 17.55 -49.01
C SER A 68 -70.44 18.20 -50.13
N ILE A 69 -70.54 17.53 -51.27
CA ILE A 69 -71.43 17.93 -52.37
C ILE A 69 -72.77 17.21 -52.17
N LEU A 70 -73.87 17.96 -52.10
CA LEU A 70 -75.25 17.43 -52.06
C LEU A 70 -75.99 17.76 -53.36
N ASN A 71 -76.85 16.85 -53.81
CA ASN A 71 -77.64 17.01 -55.04
C ASN A 71 -79.14 17.19 -54.72
N GLY A 72 -79.73 18.30 -55.15
CA GLY A 72 -81.15 18.65 -54.96
C GLY A 72 -81.55 18.94 -53.50
N LEU A 73 -80.57 19.07 -52.60
CA LEU A 73 -80.74 19.20 -51.16
C LEU A 73 -79.85 20.32 -50.59
N MET A 74 -80.39 21.05 -49.63
CA MET A 74 -79.66 22.00 -48.79
C MET A 74 -79.74 21.60 -47.31
N VAL A 75 -78.68 21.89 -46.58
CA VAL A 75 -78.63 21.79 -45.10
C VAL A 75 -79.25 23.04 -44.47
N THR A 76 -80.10 22.86 -43.45
CA THR A 76 -80.81 23.95 -42.77
C THR A 76 -80.31 24.27 -41.35
N ASP A 77 -79.39 23.50 -40.81
CA ASP A 77 -78.59 23.89 -39.65
C ASP A 77 -77.10 23.65 -39.94
N LEU A 78 -76.34 24.72 -40.03
CA LEU A 78 -74.91 24.67 -40.34
C LEU A 78 -74.04 24.35 -39.12
N ASN A 79 -74.57 24.45 -37.89
CA ASN A 79 -73.84 24.05 -36.68
C ASN A 79 -73.46 22.57 -36.75
N VAL A 80 -74.40 21.70 -37.15
CA VAL A 80 -74.20 20.26 -37.28
C VAL A 80 -73.10 19.93 -38.31
N LEU A 81 -72.95 20.73 -39.37
CA LEU A 81 -71.83 20.56 -40.31
C LEU A 81 -70.49 20.89 -39.64
N PHE A 82 -70.41 22.00 -38.88
CA PHE A 82 -69.20 22.33 -38.13
C PHE A 82 -68.84 21.22 -37.13
N GLU A 83 -69.80 20.66 -36.39
CA GLU A 83 -69.57 19.55 -35.46
C GLU A 83 -69.05 18.29 -36.16
N ILE A 84 -69.66 17.91 -37.29
CA ILE A 84 -69.22 16.76 -38.09
C ILE A 84 -67.79 16.97 -38.62
N PHE A 85 -67.50 18.14 -39.19
CA PHE A 85 -66.19 18.42 -39.79
C PHE A 85 -65.09 18.66 -38.73
N ASP A 86 -65.40 19.30 -37.60
CA ASP A 86 -64.49 19.40 -36.46
C ASP A 86 -64.16 18.00 -35.90
N SER A 87 -65.15 17.09 -35.84
CA SER A 87 -64.91 15.68 -35.45
C SER A 87 -63.93 14.98 -36.38
N MET A 88 -64.05 15.17 -37.70
CA MET A 88 -63.10 14.61 -38.68
C MET A 88 -61.71 15.27 -38.62
N LEU A 89 -61.64 16.58 -38.37
CA LEU A 89 -60.39 17.29 -38.16
C LEU A 89 -59.63 16.73 -36.96
N ASN A 90 -60.33 16.54 -35.84
CA ASN A 90 -59.77 15.93 -34.63
C ASN A 90 -59.38 14.46 -34.87
N HIS A 91 -60.16 13.68 -35.65
CA HIS A 91 -59.78 12.32 -36.02
C HIS A 91 -58.46 12.27 -36.82
N LEU A 92 -58.26 13.18 -37.78
CA LEU A 92 -56.99 13.31 -38.51
C LEU A 92 -55.84 13.76 -37.60
N ALA A 93 -56.08 14.68 -36.65
CA ALA A 93 -55.06 15.20 -35.74
C ALA A 93 -54.66 14.21 -34.63
N VAL A 94 -55.58 13.35 -34.18
CA VAL A 94 -55.29 12.21 -33.29
C VAL A 94 -54.59 11.07 -34.06
N GLY A 95 -54.96 10.84 -35.32
CA GLY A 95 -54.35 9.82 -36.17
C GLY A 95 -52.89 10.10 -36.57
N GLY A 96 -52.45 11.36 -36.57
CA GLY A 96 -51.04 11.74 -36.71
C GLY A 96 -50.46 11.66 -38.13
N GLU A 97 -51.06 10.91 -39.07
CA GLU A 97 -50.50 10.70 -40.41
C GLU A 97 -50.48 11.97 -41.30
N ILE A 98 -51.46 12.87 -41.13
CA ILE A 98 -51.67 14.02 -42.02
C ILE A 98 -51.60 15.34 -41.24
N LEU A 99 -52.31 15.37 -40.12
CA LEU A 99 -52.29 16.43 -39.12
C LEU A 99 -51.80 15.83 -37.80
N LYS A 100 -51.37 16.69 -36.88
CA LYS A 100 -51.08 16.33 -35.49
C LYS A 100 -51.36 17.52 -34.57
N TYR A 101 -51.48 17.28 -33.27
CA TYR A 101 -51.31 18.35 -32.30
C TYR A 101 -49.81 18.65 -32.09
N SER A 102 -49.48 19.93 -31.93
CA SER A 102 -48.16 20.41 -31.49
C SER A 102 -47.97 20.26 -29.97
N ASP A 103 -46.76 20.54 -29.46
CA ASP A 103 -46.54 20.75 -28.02
C ASP A 103 -47.42 21.87 -27.42
N SER A 104 -47.84 22.85 -28.23
CA SER A 104 -48.79 23.92 -27.83
C SER A 104 -50.27 23.50 -27.91
N GLY A 105 -50.58 22.28 -28.37
CA GLY A 105 -51.95 21.80 -28.57
C GLY A 105 -52.64 22.34 -29.83
N GLU A 106 -51.92 23.08 -30.67
CA GLU A 106 -52.43 23.58 -31.95
C GLU A 106 -52.40 22.46 -33.00
N ILE A 107 -53.41 22.39 -33.87
CA ILE A 107 -53.42 21.44 -34.97
C ILE A 107 -52.49 21.96 -36.07
N VAL A 108 -51.47 21.17 -36.41
CA VAL A 108 -50.44 21.50 -37.40
C VAL A 108 -50.27 20.38 -38.42
N THR A 109 -49.67 20.66 -39.59
CA THR A 109 -49.44 19.60 -40.58
C THR A 109 -48.33 18.63 -40.15
N ASN A 110 -48.49 17.36 -40.52
CA ASN A 110 -47.43 16.34 -40.42
C ASN A 110 -46.98 15.80 -41.79
N THR A 111 -47.66 16.20 -42.87
CA THR A 111 -47.30 15.88 -44.26
C THR A 111 -47.46 17.11 -45.15
N GLN A 112 -46.76 17.14 -46.29
CA GLN A 112 -46.77 18.28 -47.22
C GLN A 112 -47.88 18.20 -48.29
N LEU A 113 -48.41 17.00 -48.57
CA LEU A 113 -49.41 16.74 -49.62
C LEU A 113 -50.38 15.64 -49.18
N LEU A 114 -51.67 15.79 -49.50
CA LEU A 114 -52.70 14.82 -49.14
C LEU A 114 -52.46 13.42 -49.75
N VAL A 115 -51.78 13.33 -50.89
CA VAL A 115 -51.49 12.05 -51.58
C VAL A 115 -50.77 11.02 -50.69
N PHE A 116 -49.96 11.47 -49.72
CA PHE A 116 -49.23 10.58 -48.81
C PHE A 116 -50.13 9.91 -47.75
N GLY A 117 -51.26 10.54 -47.38
CA GLY A 117 -52.22 10.03 -46.40
C GLY A 117 -53.43 9.29 -47.01
N LYS A 118 -53.33 8.86 -48.27
CA LYS A 118 -54.46 8.34 -49.06
C LYS A 118 -55.29 7.21 -48.40
N PRO A 119 -54.73 6.28 -47.60
CA PRO A 119 -55.52 5.30 -46.86
C PRO A 119 -56.47 5.94 -45.83
N VAL A 120 -55.94 6.79 -44.94
CA VAL A 120 -56.72 7.50 -43.92
C VAL A 120 -57.71 8.48 -44.56
N LEU A 121 -57.34 9.16 -45.65
CA LEU A 121 -58.28 10.02 -46.37
C LEU A 121 -59.49 9.23 -46.92
N ASN A 122 -59.29 8.02 -47.43
CA ASN A 122 -60.41 7.18 -47.86
C ASN A 122 -61.27 6.70 -46.68
N GLN A 123 -60.68 6.42 -45.52
CA GLN A 123 -61.41 6.10 -44.28
C GLN A 123 -62.26 7.30 -43.81
N VAL A 124 -61.69 8.50 -43.75
CA VAL A 124 -62.41 9.73 -43.36
C VAL A 124 -63.50 10.07 -44.37
N ARG A 125 -63.27 9.89 -45.68
CA ARG A 125 -64.30 10.08 -46.71
C ARG A 125 -65.46 9.08 -46.58
N ALA A 126 -65.18 7.84 -46.20
CA ALA A 126 -66.21 6.85 -45.92
C ALA A 126 -67.02 7.20 -44.66
N LEU A 127 -66.33 7.55 -43.56
CA LEU A 127 -66.96 7.96 -42.30
C LEU A 127 -67.83 9.23 -42.47
N LEU A 128 -67.35 10.23 -43.19
CA LEU A 128 -68.14 11.41 -43.57
C LEU A 128 -69.40 11.03 -44.35
N LYS A 129 -69.29 10.15 -45.34
CA LYS A 129 -70.43 9.75 -46.19
C LYS A 129 -71.49 8.96 -45.41
N ASP A 130 -71.07 8.20 -44.39
CA ASP A 130 -71.96 7.52 -43.45
C ASP A 130 -72.67 8.52 -42.51
N VAL A 131 -71.91 9.32 -41.77
CA VAL A 131 -72.43 10.33 -40.83
C VAL A 131 -73.37 11.33 -41.51
N LEU A 132 -72.99 11.85 -42.69
CA LEU A 132 -73.84 12.77 -43.46
C LEU A 132 -75.08 12.07 -44.04
N SER A 133 -75.08 10.75 -44.23
CA SER A 133 -76.28 10.03 -44.65
C SER A 133 -77.34 9.93 -43.53
N GLY A 134 -76.94 10.10 -42.27
CA GLY A 134 -77.85 10.23 -41.12
C GLY A 134 -78.44 11.63 -40.91
N LEU A 135 -78.07 12.63 -41.71
CA LEU A 135 -78.43 14.04 -41.50
C LEU A 135 -79.89 14.41 -41.90
N SER A 136 -80.81 13.43 -41.98
CA SER A 136 -82.13 13.56 -42.63
C SER A 136 -82.94 14.77 -42.21
N ASP A 137 -82.94 15.07 -40.92
CA ASP A 137 -83.88 16.02 -40.30
C ASP A 137 -83.41 17.48 -40.49
N ASN A 138 -82.13 17.67 -40.82
CA ASN A 138 -81.51 18.95 -41.15
C ASN A 138 -81.40 19.20 -42.66
N LEU A 139 -82.06 18.38 -43.49
CA LEU A 139 -82.04 18.50 -44.95
C LEU A 139 -83.40 18.94 -45.49
N ARG A 140 -83.39 19.87 -46.44
CA ARG A 140 -84.57 20.26 -47.24
C ARG A 140 -84.25 20.22 -48.72
N ARG A 141 -85.28 20.07 -49.55
CA ARG A 141 -85.14 20.24 -51.01
C ARG A 141 -84.63 21.64 -51.32
N LEU A 142 -83.71 21.71 -52.27
CA LEU A 142 -83.16 22.96 -52.76
C LEU A 142 -84.25 23.77 -53.49
N PRO A 143 -84.41 25.08 -53.23
CA PRO A 143 -85.30 25.93 -54.04
C PRO A 143 -84.76 26.12 -55.47
N PRO A 144 -85.60 26.51 -56.44
CA PRO A 144 -85.12 26.88 -57.79
C PRO A 144 -84.01 27.93 -57.75
N GLU A 145 -83.18 28.00 -58.80
CA GLU A 145 -82.17 29.05 -58.92
C GLU A 145 -82.82 30.45 -59.02
N SER A 146 -82.23 31.42 -58.33
CA SER A 146 -82.62 32.82 -58.36
C SER A 146 -81.61 33.63 -59.17
N TYR A 147 -82.00 34.10 -60.34
CA TYR A 147 -81.16 34.95 -61.19
C TYR A 147 -81.23 36.45 -60.81
N GLY A 148 -81.71 36.76 -59.60
CA GLY A 148 -81.80 38.12 -59.06
C GLY A 148 -80.53 38.65 -58.38
N ILE A 149 -79.51 37.80 -58.22
CA ILE A 149 -78.22 38.11 -57.58
C ILE A 149 -77.09 37.74 -58.56
N SER A 150 -75.98 38.49 -58.56
CA SER A 150 -74.90 38.22 -59.53
C SER A 150 -74.18 36.90 -59.23
N VAL A 151 -73.83 36.16 -60.29
CA VAL A 151 -72.96 34.96 -60.23
C VAL A 151 -71.54 35.25 -59.75
N SER A 152 -71.16 36.53 -59.59
CA SER A 152 -69.92 36.96 -58.95
C SER A 152 -70.08 37.32 -57.46
N GLU A 153 -71.31 37.43 -56.96
CA GLU A 153 -71.61 38.00 -55.65
C GLU A 153 -71.46 36.95 -54.54
N SER A 154 -70.89 37.37 -53.42
CA SER A 154 -70.69 36.52 -52.25
C SER A 154 -71.11 37.23 -50.98
N LYS A 155 -71.65 36.47 -50.03
CA LYS A 155 -72.05 36.98 -48.71
C LYS A 155 -71.21 36.34 -47.61
N GLN A 156 -71.02 37.07 -46.51
CA GLN A 156 -70.25 36.67 -45.35
C GLN A 156 -71.10 36.79 -44.09
N PHE A 157 -70.91 35.88 -43.14
CA PHE A 157 -71.63 35.80 -41.86
C PHE A 157 -70.72 35.27 -40.75
N ASP A 158 -71.08 35.51 -39.49
CA ASP A 158 -70.55 34.82 -38.31
C ASP A 158 -71.59 33.85 -37.73
N LEU A 159 -71.19 32.59 -37.51
CA LEU A 159 -72.04 31.49 -37.03
C LEU A 159 -72.76 31.78 -35.70
N HIS A 160 -72.20 32.65 -34.88
CA HIS A 160 -72.65 32.93 -33.51
C HIS A 160 -73.26 34.32 -33.34
N VAL A 161 -73.25 35.15 -34.39
CA VAL A 161 -73.84 36.51 -34.39
C VAL A 161 -75.03 36.62 -35.35
N ASP A 162 -74.97 35.97 -36.51
CA ASP A 162 -75.98 36.10 -37.56
C ASP A 162 -77.11 35.06 -37.45
N ASP A 163 -78.30 35.45 -37.91
CA ASP A 163 -79.52 34.63 -37.85
C ASP A 163 -79.48 33.46 -38.86
N MET A 164 -79.50 32.22 -38.36
CA MET A 164 -79.35 31.01 -39.18
C MET A 164 -80.33 30.93 -40.39
N PRO A 165 -81.63 31.27 -40.29
CA PRO A 165 -82.50 31.45 -41.45
C PRO A 165 -81.96 32.39 -42.55
N GLN A 166 -81.30 33.49 -42.20
CA GLN A 166 -80.67 34.38 -43.19
C GLN A 166 -79.40 33.78 -43.79
N ILE A 167 -78.58 33.08 -43.00
CA ILE A 167 -77.38 32.38 -43.48
C ILE A 167 -77.79 31.28 -44.48
N VAL A 168 -78.76 30.44 -44.11
CA VAL A 168 -79.33 29.38 -44.96
C VAL A 168 -79.99 29.98 -46.21
N SER A 169 -80.75 31.07 -46.08
CA SER A 169 -81.34 31.78 -47.23
C SER A 169 -80.27 32.27 -48.23
N ALA A 170 -79.18 32.84 -47.73
CA ALA A 170 -78.07 33.26 -48.59
C ALA A 170 -77.37 32.07 -49.28
N SER A 171 -77.22 30.94 -48.59
CA SER A 171 -76.45 29.78 -49.07
C SER A 171 -76.89 29.23 -50.43
N TRP A 172 -78.17 29.35 -50.81
CA TRP A 172 -78.71 28.90 -52.09
C TRP A 172 -79.06 30.04 -53.08
N ASN A 173 -78.86 31.30 -52.69
CA ASN A 173 -79.11 32.51 -53.50
C ASN A 173 -77.83 33.22 -53.98
N TYR A 174 -76.75 33.18 -53.19
CA TYR A 174 -75.46 33.78 -53.55
C TYR A 174 -74.54 32.74 -54.18
N CYS A 175 -73.62 33.17 -55.05
CA CYS A 175 -72.67 32.25 -55.68
C CYS A 175 -71.72 31.62 -54.64
N TYR A 176 -71.26 32.41 -53.67
CA TYR A 176 -70.53 31.91 -52.50
C TYR A 176 -71.11 32.52 -51.21
N THR A 177 -71.35 31.69 -50.19
CA THR A 177 -71.67 32.14 -48.83
C THR A 177 -70.61 31.63 -47.87
N PHE A 178 -69.92 32.54 -47.19
CA PHE A 178 -68.89 32.22 -46.20
C PHE A 178 -69.44 32.42 -44.79
N ILE A 179 -69.25 31.44 -43.91
CA ILE A 179 -69.67 31.46 -42.52
C ILE A 179 -68.42 31.28 -41.65
N ALA A 180 -67.98 32.33 -40.98
CA ALA A 180 -66.92 32.25 -39.99
C ALA A 180 -67.42 31.54 -38.72
N LYS A 181 -66.63 30.58 -38.21
CA LYS A 181 -66.77 30.08 -36.85
C LYS A 181 -65.62 30.67 -36.03
N ASN A 182 -65.85 31.86 -35.48
CA ASN A 182 -64.95 32.50 -34.54
C ASN A 182 -65.03 31.78 -33.19
N SER A 183 -64.41 30.60 -33.11
CA SER A 183 -64.34 29.79 -31.90
C SER A 183 -63.54 30.53 -30.82
N GLY A 184 -64.19 30.78 -29.68
CA GLY A 184 -63.49 31.17 -28.45
C GLY A 184 -62.58 30.04 -27.94
N THR A 185 -62.00 30.25 -26.75
CA THR A 185 -61.03 29.34 -26.12
C THR A 185 -61.46 27.87 -26.21
N PRO A 186 -60.59 26.94 -26.66
CA PRO A 186 -60.91 25.51 -26.78
C PRO A 186 -61.50 24.93 -25.49
N ALA A 187 -62.51 24.07 -25.63
CA ALA A 187 -63.20 23.47 -24.48
C ALA A 187 -62.18 22.72 -23.59
N PRO A 188 -62.22 22.87 -22.24
CA PRO A 188 -61.17 22.35 -21.34
C PRO A 188 -60.87 20.85 -21.45
N ASP A 189 -61.87 20.05 -21.83
CA ASP A 189 -61.80 18.60 -21.94
C ASP A 189 -61.62 18.11 -23.40
N SER A 190 -61.52 19.03 -24.36
CA SER A 190 -61.09 18.70 -25.73
C SER A 190 -59.61 18.32 -25.77
N TYR A 191 -59.19 17.54 -26.76
CA TYR A 191 -57.76 17.19 -26.95
C TYR A 191 -56.86 18.43 -26.96
N GLN A 192 -57.26 19.49 -27.67
CA GLN A 192 -56.55 20.76 -27.69
C GLN A 192 -56.50 21.42 -26.30
N GLY A 193 -57.62 21.50 -25.59
CA GLY A 193 -57.68 22.10 -24.24
C GLY A 193 -56.83 21.35 -23.21
N VAL A 194 -56.82 20.00 -23.26
CA VAL A 194 -56.00 19.16 -22.41
C VAL A 194 -54.51 19.34 -22.70
N ILE A 195 -54.09 19.38 -23.97
CA ILE A 195 -52.68 19.58 -24.33
C ILE A 195 -52.23 21.01 -23.97
N GLN A 196 -53.06 22.03 -24.23
CA GLN A 196 -52.80 23.42 -23.83
C GLN A 196 -52.62 23.56 -22.31
N ARG A 197 -53.47 22.88 -21.51
CA ARG A 197 -53.33 22.83 -20.05
C ARG A 197 -52.02 22.18 -19.62
N LEU A 198 -51.70 20.97 -20.12
CA LEU A 198 -50.47 20.25 -19.78
C LEU A 198 -49.19 21.01 -20.20
N HIS A 199 -49.22 21.71 -21.33
CA HIS A 199 -48.11 22.55 -21.80
C HIS A 199 -47.92 23.81 -20.93
N LYS A 200 -49.01 24.41 -20.45
CA LYS A 200 -48.95 25.50 -19.46
C LYS A 200 -48.38 25.00 -18.13
N GLU A 201 -48.91 23.91 -17.60
CA GLU A 201 -48.43 23.27 -16.35
C GLU A 201 -46.93 22.91 -16.45
N ARG A 202 -46.48 22.37 -17.59
CA ARG A 202 -45.04 22.10 -17.86
C ARG A 202 -44.20 23.37 -17.70
N LYS A 203 -44.60 24.49 -18.30
CA LYS A 203 -43.87 25.77 -18.22
C LYS A 203 -43.88 26.38 -16.82
N GLU A 204 -44.99 26.29 -16.11
CA GLU A 204 -45.08 26.73 -14.71
C GLU A 204 -44.17 25.90 -13.79
N LEU A 205 -44.06 24.58 -14.04
CA LEU A 205 -43.11 23.69 -13.36
C LEU A 205 -41.65 23.98 -13.73
N GLU A 206 -41.32 24.25 -14.99
CA GLU A 206 -39.97 24.62 -15.45
C GLU A 206 -39.47 25.92 -14.79
N VAL A 207 -40.34 26.95 -14.74
CA VAL A 207 -40.05 28.22 -14.04
C VAL A 207 -39.91 27.98 -12.53
N THR A 208 -40.81 27.21 -11.93
CA THR A 208 -40.77 26.91 -10.48
C THR A 208 -39.49 26.16 -10.10
N ASN A 209 -39.10 25.14 -10.86
CA ASN A 209 -37.85 24.39 -10.65
C ASN A 209 -36.62 25.29 -10.79
N SER A 210 -36.61 26.20 -11.77
CA SER A 210 -35.53 27.17 -11.97
C SER A 210 -35.40 28.12 -10.76
N ASN A 211 -36.52 28.68 -10.30
CA ASN A 211 -36.56 29.56 -9.13
C ASN A 211 -36.14 28.84 -7.84
N LEU A 212 -36.58 27.59 -7.64
CA LEU A 212 -36.17 26.76 -6.49
C LEU A 212 -34.67 26.44 -6.53
N LEU A 213 -34.12 26.15 -7.71
CA LEU A 213 -32.68 25.90 -7.88
C LEU A 213 -31.88 27.17 -7.55
N GLU A 214 -32.33 28.35 -8.00
CA GLU A 214 -31.69 29.62 -7.63
C GLU A 214 -31.76 29.89 -6.13
N GLN A 215 -32.92 29.70 -5.50
CA GLN A 215 -33.08 29.83 -4.04
C GLN A 215 -32.13 28.88 -3.28
N VAL A 216 -32.02 27.62 -3.70
CA VAL A 216 -31.09 26.65 -3.10
C VAL A 216 -29.63 27.10 -3.28
N LEU A 217 -29.26 27.65 -4.44
CA LEU A 217 -27.92 28.21 -4.65
C LEU A 217 -27.67 29.45 -3.79
N ASN A 218 -28.65 30.35 -3.64
CA ASN A 218 -28.52 31.58 -2.86
C ASN A 218 -28.46 31.27 -1.36
N LEU A 219 -29.34 30.42 -0.82
CA LEU A 219 -29.27 29.90 0.56
C LEU A 219 -27.93 29.18 0.84
N LYS A 220 -27.36 28.48 -0.15
CA LYS A 220 -26.04 27.84 -0.02
C LYS A 220 -24.89 28.86 0.01
N LYS A 221 -24.99 29.98 -0.74
CA LYS A 221 -24.05 31.12 -0.63
C LYS A 221 -24.17 31.78 0.74
N GLU A 222 -25.39 32.12 1.16
CA GLU A 222 -25.68 32.75 2.45
C GLU A 222 -25.18 31.92 3.63
N LYS A 223 -25.51 30.62 3.68
CA LYS A 223 -25.04 29.72 4.73
C LYS A 223 -23.50 29.60 4.77
N LYS A 224 -22.84 29.62 3.61
CA LYS A 224 -21.36 29.67 3.54
C LYS A 224 -20.83 31.01 4.07
N GLN A 225 -21.45 32.13 3.70
CA GLN A 225 -21.03 33.47 4.10
C GLN A 225 -21.27 33.73 5.59
N GLN A 226 -22.42 33.33 6.14
CA GLN A 226 -22.69 33.32 7.58
C GLN A 226 -21.66 32.46 8.33
N GLY A 227 -21.38 31.25 7.86
CA GLY A 227 -20.36 30.38 8.46
C GLY A 227 -18.98 31.04 8.50
N ILE A 228 -18.55 31.66 7.40
CA ILE A 228 -17.29 32.42 7.34
C ILE A 228 -17.34 33.60 8.33
N VAL A 229 -18.38 34.42 8.33
CA VAL A 229 -18.52 35.57 9.24
C VAL A 229 -18.47 35.14 10.71
N PHE A 230 -19.16 34.06 11.11
CA PHE A 230 -19.08 33.51 12.46
C PHE A 230 -17.67 33.01 12.82
N THR A 231 -16.96 32.35 11.91
CA THR A 231 -15.56 31.94 12.17
C THR A 231 -14.61 33.13 12.28
N VAL A 232 -14.80 34.17 11.46
CA VAL A 232 -13.98 35.39 11.49
C VAL A 232 -14.29 36.24 12.73
N SER A 233 -15.55 36.35 13.16
CA SER A 233 -15.90 37.07 14.39
C SER A 233 -15.42 36.32 15.64
N ALA A 234 -15.53 35.00 15.68
CA ALA A 234 -14.96 34.19 16.76
C ALA A 234 -13.43 34.32 16.82
N ALA A 235 -12.75 34.24 15.67
CA ALA A 235 -11.31 34.47 15.58
C ALA A 235 -10.93 35.90 16.00
N ALA A 236 -11.69 36.92 15.61
CA ALA A 236 -11.45 38.31 16.00
C ALA A 236 -11.63 38.53 17.52
N ILE A 237 -12.63 37.90 18.14
CA ILE A 237 -12.84 37.92 19.60
C ILE A 237 -11.68 37.21 20.32
N ILE A 238 -11.23 36.05 19.82
CA ILE A 238 -10.06 35.34 20.35
C ILE A 238 -8.80 36.19 20.20
N CYS A 239 -8.56 36.80 19.03
CA CYS A 239 -7.45 37.73 18.81
C CYS A 239 -7.54 38.98 19.70
N PHE A 240 -8.73 39.48 20.01
CA PHE A 240 -8.93 40.60 20.93
C PHE A 240 -8.60 40.21 22.39
N PHE A 241 -9.01 39.02 22.85
CA PHE A 241 -8.59 38.50 24.15
C PHE A 241 -7.09 38.18 24.20
N ILE A 242 -6.49 37.70 23.11
CA ILE A 242 -5.04 37.54 23.00
C ILE A 242 -4.35 38.91 23.01
N LEU A 243 -4.89 39.93 22.35
CA LEU A 243 -4.32 41.29 22.37
C LEU A 243 -4.46 41.95 23.74
N LEU A 244 -5.57 41.76 24.47
CA LEU A 244 -5.71 42.21 25.85
C LEU A 244 -4.75 41.45 26.79
N GLY A 245 -4.63 40.13 26.62
CA GLY A 245 -3.66 39.32 27.34
C GLY A 245 -2.22 39.73 27.03
N VAL A 246 -1.91 40.07 25.78
CA VAL A 246 -0.63 40.61 25.35
C VAL A 246 -0.41 42.01 25.92
N MET A 247 -1.42 42.89 25.96
CA MET A 247 -1.31 44.23 26.54
C MET A 247 -1.09 44.19 28.06
N GLN A 248 -1.84 43.35 28.79
CA GLN A 248 -1.56 43.06 30.20
C GLN A 248 -0.18 42.42 30.38
N SER A 249 0.22 41.52 29.47
CA SER A 249 1.58 40.96 29.48
C SER A 249 2.64 42.00 29.13
N LEU A 250 2.32 43.08 28.42
CA LEU A 250 3.24 44.16 28.05
C LEU A 250 3.42 45.14 29.20
N ASP A 251 2.37 45.51 29.92
CA ASP A 251 2.48 46.22 31.20
C ASP A 251 3.29 45.39 32.21
N THR A 252 2.96 44.09 32.32
CA THR A 252 3.68 43.12 33.16
C THR A 252 5.12 42.91 32.65
N THR A 253 5.37 43.00 31.35
CA THR A 253 6.71 42.88 30.75
C THR A 253 7.50 44.18 30.87
N GLN A 254 6.86 45.34 30.96
CA GLN A 254 7.54 46.60 31.25
C GLN A 254 7.97 46.66 32.72
N GLY A 255 7.11 46.21 33.64
CA GLY A 255 7.48 45.93 35.03
C GLY A 255 8.57 44.85 35.14
N ASN A 256 8.41 43.73 34.44
CA ASN A 256 9.41 42.66 34.41
C ASN A 256 10.67 43.03 33.62
N LEU A 257 10.69 44.07 32.79
CA LEU A 257 11.89 44.57 32.11
C LEU A 257 12.69 45.48 33.05
N ALA A 258 12.04 46.30 33.87
CA ALA A 258 12.70 46.98 34.98
C ALA A 258 13.26 45.97 35.99
N LEU A 259 12.44 44.96 36.37
CA LEU A 259 12.88 43.85 37.22
C LEU A 259 14.01 43.05 36.56
N SER A 260 13.91 42.74 35.26
CA SER A 260 14.91 41.95 34.51
C SER A 260 16.18 42.75 34.25
N GLN A 261 16.14 44.08 34.13
CA GLN A 261 17.35 44.90 34.11
C GLN A 261 18.08 44.90 35.45
N GLU A 262 17.35 44.96 36.57
CA GLU A 262 17.98 44.85 37.91
C GLU A 262 18.42 43.40 38.21
N ILE A 263 17.67 42.38 37.77
CA ILE A 263 18.09 40.98 37.81
C ILE A 263 19.34 40.81 36.94
N LEU A 264 19.36 41.19 35.66
CA LEU A 264 20.54 41.11 34.80
C LEU A 264 21.74 41.85 35.39
N ARG A 265 21.53 43.02 36.01
CA ARG A 265 22.58 43.79 36.70
C ARG A 265 23.11 43.07 37.95
N ASN A 266 22.30 42.29 38.65
CA ASN A 266 22.72 41.49 39.79
C ASN A 266 23.27 40.12 39.38
N THR A 267 22.65 39.41 38.44
CA THR A 267 23.17 38.22 37.76
C THR A 267 24.50 38.50 37.07
N GLN A 268 24.76 39.72 36.57
CA GLN A 268 26.07 40.08 36.03
C GLN A 268 27.13 40.25 37.13
N LYS A 269 26.77 40.79 38.31
CA LYS A 269 27.66 40.76 39.50
C LYS A 269 27.87 39.34 40.01
N GLU A 270 26.83 38.51 40.04
CA GLU A 270 26.89 37.11 40.43
C GLU A 270 27.71 36.29 39.42
N LEU A 271 27.64 36.62 38.12
CA LEU A 271 28.46 36.02 37.07
C LEU A 271 29.92 36.47 37.17
N GLU A 272 30.18 37.73 37.53
CA GLU A 272 31.52 38.22 37.82
C GLU A 272 32.11 37.57 39.09
N GLN A 273 31.33 37.45 40.17
CA GLN A 273 31.68 36.67 41.35
C GLN A 273 31.86 35.17 41.03
N THR A 274 31.02 34.59 40.18
CA THR A 274 31.11 33.19 39.74
C THR A 274 32.32 32.97 38.84
N SER A 275 32.68 33.93 37.99
CA SER A 275 33.89 33.92 37.18
C SER A 275 35.15 34.00 38.06
N ASN A 276 35.17 34.90 39.04
CA ASN A 276 36.25 34.99 40.03
C ASN A 276 36.35 33.72 40.91
N ASN A 277 35.22 33.14 41.29
CA ASN A 277 35.17 31.84 41.97
C ASN A 277 35.61 30.70 41.03
N PHE A 278 35.29 30.74 39.74
CA PHE A 278 35.71 29.75 38.75
C PHE A 278 37.21 29.84 38.47
N GLU A 279 37.80 31.03 38.38
CA GLU A 279 39.25 31.24 38.34
C GLU A 279 39.93 30.68 39.60
N LYS A 280 39.34 30.92 40.78
CA LYS A 280 39.82 30.36 42.06
C LYS A 280 39.73 28.83 42.09
N ILE A 281 38.61 28.24 41.67
CA ILE A 281 38.40 26.79 41.58
C ILE A 281 39.32 26.17 40.52
N LYS A 282 39.51 26.81 39.36
CA LYS A 282 40.43 26.41 38.29
C LYS A 282 41.88 26.40 38.78
N LYS A 283 42.29 27.42 39.55
CA LYS A 283 43.58 27.47 40.23
C LYS A 283 43.71 26.33 41.26
N GLN A 284 42.73 26.18 42.16
CA GLN A 284 42.70 25.09 43.15
C GLN A 284 42.71 23.71 42.49
N ASN A 285 42.08 23.54 41.32
CA ASN A 285 42.08 22.29 40.57
C ASN A 285 43.43 22.02 39.89
N GLY A 286 44.14 23.05 39.42
CA GLY A 286 45.53 22.94 38.96
C GLY A 286 46.51 22.62 40.10
N GLU A 287 46.32 23.22 41.27
CA GLU A 287 47.05 22.91 42.51
C GLU A 287 46.75 21.48 42.97
N MET A 288 45.49 21.04 42.89
CA MET A 288 45.07 19.67 43.22
C MET A 288 45.59 18.63 42.21
N GLN A 289 45.61 18.92 40.90
CA GLN A 289 46.26 18.08 39.90
C GLN A 289 47.77 17.97 40.16
N SER A 290 48.43 19.08 40.49
CA SER A 290 49.85 19.10 40.83
C SER A 290 50.15 18.27 42.10
N SER A 291 49.30 18.39 43.12
CA SER A 291 49.36 17.58 44.35
C SER A 291 49.12 16.10 44.07
N PHE A 292 48.12 15.75 43.26
CA PHE A 292 47.82 14.37 42.87
C PHE A 292 48.97 13.73 42.06
N LEU A 293 49.56 14.46 41.11
CA LEU A 293 50.75 14.02 40.38
C LEU A 293 51.97 13.84 41.29
N SER A 294 52.14 14.71 42.30
CA SER A 294 53.18 14.55 43.32
C SER A 294 52.95 13.30 44.18
N GLN A 295 51.71 13.05 44.63
CA GLN A 295 51.36 11.85 45.40
C GLN A 295 51.49 10.57 44.57
N MET A 296 51.14 10.59 43.27
CA MET A 296 51.43 9.49 42.34
C MET A 296 52.94 9.23 42.24
N SER A 297 53.75 10.26 42.03
CA SER A 297 55.22 10.12 41.97
C SER A 297 55.84 9.63 43.29
N GLU A 298 55.21 9.90 44.43
CA GLU A 298 55.59 9.34 45.72
C GLU A 298 55.14 7.87 45.87
N LYS A 299 53.93 7.53 45.39
CA LYS A 299 53.41 6.15 45.38
C LYS A 299 54.18 5.24 44.44
N ASP A 300 54.58 5.72 43.26
CA ASP A 300 55.46 5.00 42.34
C ASP A 300 56.82 4.71 42.99
N ARG A 301 57.38 5.68 43.73
CA ARG A 301 58.60 5.47 44.53
C ARG A 301 58.41 4.47 45.67
N GLN A 302 57.25 4.47 46.34
CA GLN A 302 56.91 3.45 47.34
C GLN A 302 56.75 2.06 46.71
N ILE A 303 56.18 1.96 45.51
CA ILE A 303 56.05 0.71 44.75
C ILE A 303 57.43 0.17 44.35
N ILE A 304 58.32 1.01 43.81
CA ILE A 304 59.70 0.62 43.45
C ILE A 304 60.47 0.14 44.68
N SER A 305 60.34 0.84 45.82
CA SER A 305 60.96 0.42 47.10
C SER A 305 60.43 -0.94 47.58
N LEU A 306 59.11 -1.16 47.53
CA LEU A 306 58.50 -2.45 47.89
C LEU A 306 58.85 -3.57 46.90
N GLN A 307 59.06 -3.27 45.61
CA GLN A 307 59.55 -4.23 44.63
C GLN A 307 60.98 -4.67 44.97
N GLN A 308 61.89 -3.72 45.26
CA GLN A 308 63.26 -4.02 45.69
C GLN A 308 63.29 -4.82 47.01
N GLN A 309 62.42 -4.51 47.98
CA GLN A 309 62.29 -5.29 49.21
C GLN A 309 61.80 -6.72 48.94
N ASN A 310 60.86 -6.92 48.01
CA ASN A 310 60.40 -8.27 47.63
C ASN A 310 61.45 -9.06 46.85
N GLU A 311 62.26 -8.42 46.00
CA GLU A 311 63.41 -9.06 45.34
C GLU A 311 64.49 -9.48 46.35
N GLN A 312 64.79 -8.64 47.34
CA GLN A 312 65.68 -8.98 48.44
C GLN A 312 65.13 -10.14 49.28
N LEU A 313 63.87 -10.08 49.71
CA LEU A 313 63.21 -11.18 50.44
C LEU A 313 63.19 -12.50 49.65
N THR A 314 63.02 -12.44 48.32
CA THR A 314 63.10 -13.61 47.45
C THR A 314 64.51 -14.21 47.45
N THR A 315 65.53 -13.34 47.42
CA THR A 315 66.95 -13.74 47.49
C THR A 315 67.28 -14.36 48.85
N ASP A 316 66.89 -13.70 49.94
CA ASP A 316 67.07 -14.17 51.31
C ASP A 316 66.36 -15.52 51.55
N MET A 317 65.18 -15.73 50.96
CA MET A 317 64.48 -17.01 51.00
C MET A 317 65.22 -18.15 50.26
N GLU A 318 65.90 -17.89 49.14
CA GLU A 318 66.71 -18.92 48.47
C GLU A 318 68.03 -19.20 49.20
N ILE A 319 68.61 -18.19 49.86
CA ILE A 319 69.74 -18.37 50.79
C ILE A 319 69.29 -19.26 51.96
N LEU A 320 68.22 -18.91 52.66
CA LEU A 320 67.68 -19.69 53.79
C LEU A 320 67.26 -21.11 53.39
N LYS A 321 66.69 -21.33 52.20
CA LYS A 321 66.44 -22.69 51.67
C LYS A 321 67.74 -23.49 51.47
N THR A 322 68.83 -22.83 51.10
CA THR A 322 70.13 -23.47 50.86
C THR A 322 70.83 -23.79 52.17
N GLU A 323 70.81 -22.86 53.13
CA GLU A 323 71.28 -23.08 54.51
C GLU A 323 70.47 -24.17 55.22
N LEU A 324 69.14 -24.20 55.04
CA LEU A 324 68.29 -25.25 55.60
C LEU A 324 68.64 -26.63 55.04
N ARG A 325 68.80 -26.77 53.70
CA ARG A 325 69.25 -28.03 53.08
C ARG A 325 70.61 -28.48 53.59
N GLN A 326 71.54 -27.55 53.83
CA GLN A 326 72.84 -27.86 54.42
C GLN A 326 72.68 -28.36 55.86
N SER A 327 71.90 -27.66 56.69
CA SER A 327 71.59 -28.04 58.07
C SER A 327 70.87 -29.40 58.17
N GLU A 328 69.95 -29.72 57.25
CA GLU A 328 69.33 -31.05 57.12
C GLU A 328 70.38 -32.14 56.83
N MET A 329 71.35 -31.85 55.97
CA MET A 329 72.44 -32.77 55.62
C MET A 329 73.42 -32.98 56.79
N ASP A 330 73.76 -31.91 57.50
CA ASP A 330 74.61 -31.96 58.68
C ASP A 330 73.91 -32.66 59.86
N ASN A 331 72.59 -32.49 60.00
CA ASN A 331 71.77 -33.24 60.95
C ASN A 331 71.72 -34.74 60.58
N TYR A 332 71.55 -35.09 59.30
CA TYR A 332 71.62 -36.47 58.83
C TYR A 332 72.97 -37.12 59.14
N ASN A 333 74.08 -36.41 58.87
CA ASN A 333 75.44 -36.86 59.21
C ASN A 333 75.62 -37.02 60.73
N THR A 334 75.20 -36.02 61.51
CA THR A 334 75.25 -36.06 62.99
C THR A 334 74.44 -37.23 63.55
N LYS A 335 73.26 -37.53 62.98
CA LYS A 335 72.40 -38.66 63.36
C LYS A 335 73.01 -40.02 63.01
N LYS A 336 73.70 -40.11 61.87
CA LYS A 336 74.50 -41.28 61.46
C LYS A 336 75.66 -41.53 62.43
N ASP A 337 76.37 -40.48 62.83
CA ASP A 337 77.50 -40.61 63.76
C ASP A 337 77.06 -40.82 65.21
N LEU A 338 75.94 -40.24 65.65
CA LEU A 338 75.29 -40.59 66.93
C LEU A 338 74.90 -42.09 66.97
N SER A 339 74.42 -42.63 65.85
CA SER A 339 74.12 -44.07 65.72
C SER A 339 75.40 -44.92 65.80
N ARG A 340 76.51 -44.44 65.23
CA ARG A 340 77.84 -45.06 65.31
C ARG A 340 78.36 -45.08 66.76
N TYR A 341 78.43 -43.91 67.41
CA TYR A 341 78.86 -43.76 68.80
C TYR A 341 77.98 -44.55 69.77
N LYS A 342 76.67 -44.70 69.49
CA LYS A 342 75.78 -45.55 70.30
C LYS A 342 76.12 -47.03 70.21
N ASN A 343 76.60 -47.52 69.06
CA ASN A 343 77.07 -48.89 68.91
C ASN A 343 78.44 -49.09 69.57
N GLU A 344 79.36 -48.12 69.38
CA GLU A 344 80.69 -48.11 70.01
C GLU A 344 80.58 -48.07 71.55
N LEU A 345 79.71 -47.22 72.10
CA LEU A 345 79.42 -47.15 73.54
C LEU A 345 78.85 -48.48 74.05
N LYS A 346 77.88 -49.09 73.34
CA LYS A 346 77.32 -50.40 73.73
C LYS A 346 78.38 -51.51 73.71
N GLN A 347 79.35 -51.44 72.80
CA GLN A 347 80.49 -52.35 72.78
C GLN A 347 81.42 -52.10 73.99
N ALA A 348 81.75 -50.85 74.29
CA ALA A 348 82.56 -50.48 75.45
C ALA A 348 81.89 -50.78 76.81
N GLU A 349 80.55 -50.70 76.90
CA GLU A 349 79.75 -51.17 78.04
C GLU A 349 79.86 -52.69 78.21
N THR A 350 79.84 -53.44 77.10
CA THR A 350 80.01 -54.89 77.09
C THR A 350 81.42 -55.30 77.51
N GLU A 351 82.45 -54.59 77.03
CA GLU A 351 83.83 -54.76 77.48
C GLU A 351 84.01 -54.40 78.96
N ASN A 352 83.42 -53.29 79.45
CA ASN A 352 83.45 -52.95 80.88
C ASN A 352 82.75 -54.00 81.76
N TYR A 353 81.63 -54.57 81.30
CA TYR A 353 80.97 -55.66 82.01
C TYR A 353 81.89 -56.90 82.12
N ASN A 354 82.57 -57.26 81.04
CA ASN A 354 83.54 -58.37 81.02
C ASN A 354 84.76 -58.06 81.90
N LEU A 355 85.41 -56.90 81.73
CA LEU A 355 86.53 -56.47 82.56
C LEU A 355 86.18 -56.41 84.05
N ARG A 356 84.95 -56.01 84.41
CA ARG A 356 84.48 -56.00 85.81
C ARG A 356 84.19 -57.40 86.34
N ARG A 357 83.75 -58.34 85.49
CA ARG A 357 83.64 -59.77 85.82
C ARG A 357 85.02 -60.37 86.06
N ASP A 358 85.98 -60.09 85.19
CA ASP A 358 87.35 -60.62 85.25
C ASP A 358 88.12 -60.00 86.42
N LEU A 359 87.96 -58.71 86.70
CA LEU A 359 88.53 -58.06 87.89
C LEU A 359 87.93 -58.61 89.19
N ASN A 360 86.65 -58.99 89.21
CA ASN A 360 86.07 -59.74 90.34
C ASN A 360 86.65 -61.16 90.46
N HIS A 361 86.92 -61.85 89.33
CA HIS A 361 87.63 -63.13 89.33
C HIS A 361 89.03 -62.98 89.93
N TYR A 362 89.86 -62.10 89.36
CA TYR A 362 91.21 -61.83 89.85
C TYR A 362 91.24 -61.28 91.28
N LYS A 363 90.24 -60.53 91.73
CA LYS A 363 90.14 -60.12 93.15
C LYS A 363 89.89 -61.32 94.07
N ASN A 364 89.01 -62.25 93.68
CA ASN A 364 88.79 -63.48 94.45
C ASN A 364 90.04 -64.38 94.44
N GLU A 365 90.76 -64.44 93.33
CA GLU A 365 92.02 -65.20 93.23
C GLU A 365 93.15 -64.52 94.01
N LEU A 366 93.25 -63.19 94.00
CA LEU A 366 94.20 -62.45 94.83
C LEU A 366 93.87 -62.66 96.32
N GLN A 367 92.60 -62.69 96.71
CA GLN A 367 92.21 -62.94 98.10
C GLN A 367 92.50 -64.40 98.54
N ARG A 368 92.46 -65.36 97.62
CA ARG A 368 93.04 -66.71 97.84
C ARG A 368 94.55 -66.63 97.97
N ALA A 369 95.24 -65.99 97.03
CA ALA A 369 96.69 -65.85 97.02
C ALA A 369 97.22 -65.08 98.23
N GLU A 370 96.51 -64.10 98.80
CA GLU A 370 96.84 -63.43 100.06
C GLU A 370 96.65 -64.38 101.25
N THR A 371 95.63 -65.23 101.22
CA THR A 371 95.44 -66.30 102.21
C THR A 371 96.57 -67.32 102.12
N ASP A 372 96.94 -67.73 100.91
CA ASP A 372 98.04 -68.67 100.65
C ASP A 372 99.41 -68.05 100.88
N ILE A 373 99.61 -66.75 100.66
CA ILE A 373 100.82 -65.98 101.00
C ILE A 373 100.88 -65.73 102.51
N LYS A 374 99.76 -65.67 103.24
CA LYS A 374 99.76 -65.66 104.70
C LYS A 374 100.14 -67.04 105.25
N ASN A 375 99.43 -68.09 104.83
CA ASN A 375 99.74 -69.50 105.14
C ASN A 375 101.16 -69.88 104.73
N SER A 376 101.66 -69.24 103.67
CA SER A 376 103.04 -69.34 103.22
C SER A 376 103.94 -68.44 104.02
N ARG A 377 103.64 -67.22 104.45
CA ARG A 377 104.56 -66.39 105.28
C ARG A 377 104.84 -67.03 106.63
N ASP A 378 103.87 -67.76 107.16
CA ASP A 378 104.02 -68.66 108.29
C ASP A 378 104.96 -69.87 107.96
N LYS A 379 105.53 -69.90 106.71
CA LYS A 379 106.51 -70.81 106.04
C LYS A 379 107.64 -70.22 105.02
N ILE A 380 107.50 -69.20 104.05
CA ILE A 380 108.08 -68.98 102.57
C ILE A 380 107.67 -67.77 101.35
N SER A 381 107.41 -67.77 99.81
CA SER A 381 106.74 -66.86 98.41
C SER A 381 106.79 -66.88 96.52
N GLN A 382 105.98 -66.32 95.30
CA GLN A 382 106.04 -66.21 93.49
C GLN A 382 105.07 -65.52 92.02
N ASP A 383 105.31 -65.40 90.49
CA ASP A 383 104.73 -65.26 88.77
C ASP A 383 104.02 -64.24 87.34
N THR A 384 103.90 -64.36 85.79
CA THR A 384 103.36 -63.43 84.31
C THR A 384 102.96 -63.71 82.49
N TRP A 385 102.45 -62.90 81.24
CA TRP A 385 102.26 -63.00 79.44
C TRP A 385 101.49 -62.05 77.99
N SER A 386 101.33 -62.19 76.43
CA SER A 386 100.68 -61.33 74.97
C SER A 386 100.43 -61.70 73.14
N GLN A 387 100.00 -61.24 71.69
CA GLN A 387 99.37 -60.26 70.30
C GLN A 387 98.96 -60.65 68.49
N SER A 388 98.50 -60.20 67.05
CA SER A 388 97.82 -59.21 65.69
C SER A 388 97.50 -59.42 63.83
N GLN A 389 96.81 -58.67 62.63
CA GLN A 389 96.59 -58.72 60.82
C GLN A 389 95.64 -57.88 59.40
N SER A 390 95.53 -57.92 57.84
CA SER A 390 94.65 -57.18 56.45
C SER A 390 94.52 -57.27 54.56
N THR A 391 93.65 -56.68 53.38
CA THR A 391 93.50 -56.68 51.57
C THR A 391 92.46 -55.90 50.17
N THR A 392 92.39 -55.88 48.59
CA THR A 392 91.44 -55.19 47.20
C THR A 392 91.33 -55.24 45.31
N TYR A 393 90.42 -54.71 44.15
CA TYR A 393 90.27 -54.66 42.33
C TYR A 393 89.15 -53.97 40.94
N THR A 394 89.12 -53.86 39.36
CA THR A 394 88.13 -53.19 37.97
C THR A 394 87.98 -53.29 36.08
N SER A 395 87.06 -52.75 34.91
CA SER A 395 86.93 -52.62 33.10
C SER A 395 85.72 -52.11 31.72
N SER A 396 85.70 -51.85 30.16
CA SER A 396 84.59 -51.51 28.75
C SER A 396 84.59 -51.08 26.89
N ASN A 397 83.58 -50.98 25.67
CA ASN A 397 83.47 -50.43 23.94
C ASN A 397 82.29 -50.43 22.43
N ILE A 398 82.12 -49.76 21.00
CA ILE A 398 81.21 -49.89 19.41
C ILE A 398 80.87 -48.94 17.79
N SER A 399 80.11 -49.13 16.41
CA SER A 399 79.79 -48.31 14.80
C SER A 399 78.66 -48.42 13.27
N LYS A 400 78.51 -47.76 11.84
CA LYS A 400 77.38 -47.59 10.40
C LYS A 400 77.28 -46.99 8.58
N ALA A 401 76.33 -47.08 7.34
CA ALA A 401 76.07 -46.51 5.64
C ALA A 401 74.76 -46.42 4.24
N ILE A 402 74.64 -46.56 2.67
CA ILE A 402 73.49 -46.27 1.27
C ILE A 402 73.03 -46.90 -0.49
N VAL A 403 71.79 -46.96 -1.47
CA VAL A 403 71.12 -47.60 -3.04
C VAL A 403 69.78 -47.25 -4.28
N ILE A 404 69.07 -48.03 -5.42
CA ILE A 404 67.84 -47.89 -6.64
C ILE A 404 66.34 -48.59 -6.97
N ILE A 405 65.94 -49.85 -7.42
CA ILE A 405 64.47 -50.30 -7.74
C ILE A 405 63.86 -51.20 -6.63
N ASN A 406 62.58 -51.65 -6.68
CA ASN A 406 62.08 -52.69 -5.77
C ASN A 406 62.80 -54.03 -6.06
N THR A 407 63.81 -54.35 -5.25
CA THR A 407 64.89 -55.27 -5.64
C THR A 407 65.13 -56.38 -4.61
N PRO A 408 65.19 -57.65 -5.02
CA PRO A 408 65.64 -58.72 -4.15
C PRO A 408 67.15 -58.67 -3.91
N MET A 409 67.55 -58.33 -2.68
CA MET A 409 68.89 -58.60 -2.16
C MET A 409 68.97 -60.08 -1.78
N ARG A 410 69.91 -60.81 -2.37
CA ARG A 410 70.06 -62.26 -2.23
C ARG A 410 71.17 -62.64 -1.24
N THR A 411 71.19 -63.88 -0.79
CA THR A 411 72.26 -64.44 0.06
C THR A 411 73.59 -64.57 -0.70
N GLU A 412 73.54 -64.79 -2.01
CA GLU A 412 74.68 -65.03 -2.90
C GLU A 412 74.50 -64.30 -4.25
N PRO A 413 75.58 -64.08 -5.02
CA PRO A 413 75.54 -63.40 -6.31
C PRO A 413 75.05 -64.31 -7.47
N ARG A 414 73.82 -64.84 -7.36
CA ARG A 414 73.15 -65.61 -8.45
C ARG A 414 71.63 -65.49 -8.35
N HIS A 415 70.94 -65.52 -9.49
CA HIS A 415 69.48 -65.27 -9.54
C HIS A 415 68.63 -66.35 -8.83
N THR A 416 69.18 -67.56 -8.66
CA THR A 416 68.57 -68.67 -7.92
C THR A 416 68.78 -68.61 -6.41
N ALA A 417 69.63 -67.71 -5.90
CA ALA A 417 69.92 -67.62 -4.47
C ALA A 417 68.76 -67.01 -3.67
N SER A 418 68.55 -67.53 -2.46
CA SER A 418 67.49 -67.11 -1.54
C SER A 418 67.49 -65.59 -1.31
N ILE A 419 66.29 -64.99 -1.31
CA ILE A 419 66.12 -63.56 -1.07
C ILE A 419 66.28 -63.30 0.43
N LYS A 420 67.25 -62.45 0.78
CA LYS A 420 67.62 -62.08 2.15
C LYS A 420 66.90 -60.82 2.64
N ALA A 421 66.54 -59.92 1.72
CA ALA A 421 65.54 -58.87 1.90
C ALA A 421 65.08 -58.36 0.53
N ASN A 422 63.90 -57.74 0.46
CA ASN A 422 63.57 -56.84 -0.64
C ASN A 422 63.92 -55.41 -0.22
N ILE A 423 64.66 -54.71 -1.06
CA ILE A 423 65.03 -53.30 -0.88
C ILE A 423 64.09 -52.46 -1.74
N PRO A 424 63.38 -51.46 -1.19
CA PRO A 424 62.48 -50.64 -1.99
C PRO A 424 63.24 -49.71 -2.95
N LYS A 425 62.53 -49.25 -3.98
CA LYS A 425 63.00 -48.22 -4.92
C LYS A 425 63.54 -46.99 -4.17
N GLU A 426 64.64 -46.43 -4.68
CA GLU A 426 65.35 -45.24 -4.17
C GLU A 426 65.97 -45.33 -2.75
N ALA A 427 66.10 -46.53 -2.17
CA ALA A 427 66.55 -46.71 -0.78
C ALA A 427 68.07 -46.65 -0.53
N SER A 428 68.50 -46.36 0.71
CA SER A 428 69.92 -46.32 1.13
C SER A 428 70.47 -47.64 1.76
N ILE A 429 71.35 -48.42 1.08
CA ILE A 429 72.16 -49.58 1.57
C ILE A 429 73.47 -49.28 2.36
N GLU A 430 74.67 -49.77 1.95
CA GLU A 430 76.14 -49.49 2.04
C GLU A 430 76.84 -50.41 0.99
N VAL A 431 77.89 -50.04 0.24
CA VAL A 431 78.57 -50.96 -0.73
C VAL A 431 79.96 -51.38 -0.24
N PHE A 432 80.25 -52.68 -0.22
CA PHE A 432 81.60 -53.22 0.02
C PHE A 432 82.33 -53.30 -1.33
N ASN A 433 83.06 -52.24 -1.68
CA ASN A 433 83.65 -52.04 -3.01
C ASN A 433 84.63 -53.16 -3.43
N ASN A 434 85.21 -53.87 -2.47
CA ASN A 434 86.10 -55.02 -2.68
C ASN A 434 85.36 -56.37 -2.92
N GLU A 435 84.02 -56.39 -2.96
CA GLU A 435 83.24 -57.62 -3.15
C GLU A 435 82.12 -57.48 -4.21
N TYR A 436 82.53 -57.31 -5.47
CA TYR A 436 81.67 -57.46 -6.66
C TYR A 436 81.91 -58.82 -7.33
N LYS A 437 80.85 -59.61 -7.57
CA LYS A 437 80.93 -60.97 -8.16
C LYS A 437 79.70 -61.27 -9.02
N ASN A 438 79.88 -61.97 -10.15
CA ASN A 438 78.83 -62.49 -11.04
C ASN A 438 77.69 -61.51 -11.42
N GLY A 439 78.00 -60.21 -11.55
CA GLY A 439 77.01 -59.18 -11.85
C GLY A 439 76.27 -58.60 -10.63
N TYR A 440 76.68 -58.94 -9.40
CA TYR A 440 76.11 -58.45 -8.14
C TYR A 440 77.17 -57.76 -7.27
N TYR A 441 76.81 -56.66 -6.62
CA TYR A 441 77.62 -56.05 -5.57
C TYR A 441 77.22 -56.62 -4.20
N LYS A 442 78.19 -56.80 -3.30
CA LYS A 442 77.95 -57.04 -1.87
C LYS A 442 77.65 -55.72 -1.17
N ILE A 443 76.51 -55.67 -0.50
CA ILE A 443 75.91 -54.45 0.00
C ILE A 443 75.26 -54.68 1.37
N LYS A 444 75.14 -53.65 2.22
CA LYS A 444 74.48 -53.70 3.53
C LYS A 444 73.23 -52.84 3.55
N TYR A 445 72.01 -53.36 3.54
CA TYR A 445 70.83 -52.51 3.80
C TYR A 445 70.58 -52.37 5.30
N ARG A 446 70.75 -51.16 5.85
CA ARG A 446 70.63 -50.83 7.30
C ARG A 446 71.59 -51.64 8.19
N ARG A 447 71.24 -52.89 8.51
CA ARG A 447 72.05 -53.86 9.29
C ARG A 447 72.26 -55.20 8.57
N ILE A 448 71.69 -55.39 7.37
CA ILE A 448 71.64 -56.68 6.68
C ILE A 448 72.58 -56.68 5.46
N ILE A 449 73.62 -57.52 5.46
CA ILE A 449 74.55 -57.66 4.33
C ILE A 449 74.08 -58.76 3.36
N GLY A 450 74.05 -58.48 2.05
CA GLY A 450 73.69 -59.42 0.99
C GLY A 450 74.17 -58.95 -0.39
N TYR A 451 73.67 -59.57 -1.46
CA TYR A 451 74.08 -59.29 -2.84
C TYR A 451 72.92 -58.71 -3.67
N VAL A 452 73.17 -57.62 -4.39
CA VAL A 452 72.18 -57.00 -5.29
C VAL A 452 72.75 -56.92 -6.71
N ALA A 453 71.95 -57.29 -7.71
CA ALA A 453 72.39 -57.28 -9.11
C ALA A 453 72.63 -55.84 -9.59
N LYS A 454 73.72 -55.61 -10.33
CA LYS A 454 74.14 -54.30 -10.85
C LYS A 454 73.03 -53.59 -11.64
N VAL A 455 72.23 -54.33 -12.40
CA VAL A 455 71.08 -53.83 -13.17
C VAL A 455 70.00 -53.14 -12.32
N PHE A 456 70.06 -53.27 -10.99
CA PHE A 456 69.14 -52.68 -10.02
C PHE A 456 69.84 -51.71 -9.03
N ILE A 457 71.09 -51.31 -9.31
CA ILE A 457 71.84 -50.32 -8.53
C ILE A 457 72.27 -49.19 -9.45
N ASN A 458 71.98 -47.95 -9.05
CA ASN A 458 72.71 -46.77 -9.49
C ASN A 458 73.54 -46.30 -8.31
N PHE A 459 74.80 -45.94 -8.57
CA PHE A 459 75.67 -45.37 -7.54
C PHE A 459 75.31 -43.88 -7.34
N LYS A 460 75.59 -43.36 -6.15
CA LYS A 460 75.49 -41.93 -5.81
C LYS A 460 76.88 -41.32 -5.73
#